data_AF-A0A8T6N7N3-F1
#
_entry.id   AF-A0A8T6N7N3-F1
#
_cell.length_a   1.000
_cell.length_b   1.000
_cell.length_c   1.000
_cell.angle_alpha   90.00
_cell.angle_beta   90.00
_cell.angle_gamma   90.00
#
_symmetry.space_group_name_H-M   'P 1'
#
loop_
_entity.id
_entity.type
_entity.pdbx_description
1 polymer ?
#
loop_
_entity_poly.entity_id
_entity_poly.type
_entity_poly.pdbx_seq_one_letter_code
_entity_poly.pdbx_strand_id
1 'polypeptide(L)'
;MGFVHFASKHMATKAQLEAQVTELQEQLAAAQAATPDAAPRLPGFADRIWLPESVDEVVTNQDGTTWKPVKYGTTKNGSRYIEWKAQVSHLDKETNKRTYSRTRIPFKAWNDQCDQIMSLIQDGNRLVDITANYLPDTWSYEGKDYSRDFWYVTSVDPIERDEQPEAQAEIQF
;
A
#
# COMPACT_ATOMS: atom_id res chain seq x y z
N MET A 1 -59.83 -34.90 -12.29
CA MET A 1 -58.40 -35.21 -12.53
C MET A 1 -57.61 -33.93 -12.32
N GLY A 2 -56.48 -34.00 -11.61
CA GLY A 2 -55.46 -32.95 -11.56
C GLY A 2 -55.37 -32.15 -10.25
N PHE A 3 -54.78 -32.73 -9.20
CA PHE A 3 -54.30 -31.96 -8.04
C PHE A 3 -53.01 -31.22 -8.40
N VAL A 4 -52.95 -29.96 -8.02
CA VAL A 4 -51.85 -29.01 -8.26
C VAL A 4 -50.65 -29.38 -7.38
N HIS A 5 -49.48 -29.58 -7.98
CA HIS A 5 -48.24 -29.86 -7.27
C HIS A 5 -47.65 -28.52 -6.77
N PHE A 6 -47.76 -28.24 -5.46
CA PHE A 6 -47.10 -27.11 -4.83
C PHE A 6 -45.61 -27.42 -4.64
N ALA A 7 -44.74 -26.71 -5.36
CA ALA A 7 -43.30 -26.75 -5.16
C ALA A 7 -42.95 -26.20 -3.76
N SER A 8 -42.48 -27.07 -2.87
CA SER A 8 -41.99 -26.66 -1.55
C SER A 8 -40.62 -25.99 -1.71
N LYS A 9 -40.57 -24.67 -1.50
CA LYS A 9 -39.30 -23.95 -1.31
C LYS A 9 -38.71 -24.42 0.02
N HIS A 10 -37.67 -25.25 -0.01
CA HIS A 10 -36.92 -25.61 1.20
C HIS A 10 -36.24 -24.37 1.78
N MET A 11 -36.80 -23.84 2.88
CA MET A 11 -36.09 -22.87 3.72
C MET A 11 -35.05 -23.60 4.55
N ALA A 12 -33.79 -23.15 4.47
CA ALA A 12 -32.72 -23.65 5.31
C ALA A 12 -33.10 -23.47 6.78
N THR A 13 -32.91 -24.51 7.56
CA THR A 13 -33.15 -24.48 9.00
C THR A 13 -32.08 -23.62 9.68
N LYS A 14 -32.40 -23.05 10.84
CA LYS A 14 -31.47 -22.24 11.64
C LYS A 14 -30.12 -22.95 11.87
N ALA A 15 -30.14 -24.25 12.14
CA ALA A 15 -28.93 -25.05 12.33
C ALA A 15 -28.07 -25.17 11.06
N GLN A 16 -28.68 -25.19 9.87
CA GLN A 16 -27.95 -25.21 8.60
C GLN A 16 -27.28 -23.85 8.30
N LEU A 17 -27.94 -22.76 8.68
CA LEU A 17 -27.38 -21.41 8.55
C LEU A 17 -26.21 -21.20 9.52
N GLU A 18 -26.32 -21.65 10.76
CA GLU A 18 -25.25 -21.56 11.77
C GLU A 18 -24.01 -22.39 11.37
N ALA A 19 -24.22 -23.58 10.79
CA ALA A 19 -23.14 -24.39 10.24
C ALA A 19 -22.42 -23.69 9.07
N GLN A 20 -23.18 -23.08 8.14
CA GLN A 20 -22.59 -22.32 7.02
C GLN A 20 -21.80 -21.09 7.48
N VAL A 21 -22.28 -20.37 8.49
CA VAL A 21 -21.54 -19.21 9.04
C VAL A 21 -20.21 -19.66 9.65
N THR A 22 -20.21 -20.79 10.37
CA THR A 22 -19.00 -21.35 10.97
C THR A 22 -17.99 -21.76 9.89
N GLU A 23 -18.45 -22.47 8.86
CA GLU A 23 -17.62 -22.89 7.73
C GLU A 23 -17.02 -21.69 6.96
N LEU A 24 -17.82 -20.64 6.74
CA LEU A 24 -17.35 -19.40 6.10
C LEU A 24 -16.32 -18.67 6.96
N GLN A 25 -16.46 -18.67 8.28
CA GLN A 25 -15.49 -18.09 9.21
C GLN A 25 -14.17 -18.86 9.21
N GLU A 26 -14.23 -20.19 9.17
CA GLU A 26 -13.04 -21.05 9.05
C GLU A 26 -12.33 -20.85 7.71
N GLN A 27 -13.08 -20.75 6.61
CA GLN A 27 -12.53 -20.44 5.28
C GLN A 27 -11.90 -19.05 5.22
N LEU A 28 -12.49 -18.05 5.89
CA LEU A 28 -11.93 -16.71 5.99
C LEU A 28 -10.61 -16.70 6.80
N ALA A 29 -10.58 -17.41 7.93
CA ALA A 29 -9.38 -17.56 8.74
C ALA A 29 -8.28 -18.30 7.98
N ALA A 30 -8.62 -19.37 7.24
CA ALA A 30 -7.69 -20.09 6.38
C ALA A 30 -7.18 -19.24 5.22
N ALA A 31 -8.02 -18.41 4.60
CA ALA A 31 -7.63 -17.49 3.53
C ALA A 31 -6.74 -16.35 4.04
N GLN A 32 -6.98 -15.86 5.26
CA GLN A 32 -6.11 -14.88 5.93
C GLN A 32 -4.76 -15.49 6.31
N ALA A 33 -4.74 -16.74 6.79
CA ALA A 33 -3.52 -17.49 7.08
C ALA A 33 -2.76 -17.94 5.82
N ALA A 34 -3.43 -18.00 4.67
CA ALA A 34 -2.84 -18.28 3.36
C ALA A 34 -2.24 -17.05 2.67
N THR A 35 -1.98 -15.95 3.40
CA THR A 35 -1.01 -14.97 2.93
C THR A 35 0.34 -15.69 2.78
N PRO A 36 0.96 -15.69 1.58
CA PRO A 36 2.04 -16.61 1.29
C PRO A 36 3.30 -16.25 2.10
N ASP A 37 3.50 -16.93 3.22
CA ASP A 37 4.68 -16.81 4.08
C ASP A 37 5.85 -17.69 3.61
N ALA A 38 5.94 -17.97 2.32
CA ALA A 38 6.90 -18.94 1.76
C ALA A 38 7.70 -18.42 0.56
N ALA A 39 7.68 -17.11 0.29
CA ALA A 39 8.69 -16.51 -0.59
C ALA A 39 9.99 -16.29 0.20
N PRO A 40 11.18 -16.57 -0.35
CA PRO A 40 12.44 -16.25 0.31
C PRO A 40 12.49 -14.74 0.59
N ARG A 41 12.39 -14.38 1.87
CA ARG A 41 12.50 -13.00 2.33
C ARG A 41 13.95 -12.56 2.08
N LEU A 42 14.18 -11.78 1.02
CA LEU A 42 15.41 -10.99 0.90
C LEU A 42 15.56 -10.15 2.18
N PRO A 43 16.79 -9.81 2.63
CA PRO A 43 16.96 -8.98 3.82
C PRO A 43 16.05 -7.78 3.71
N GLY A 44 15.14 -7.65 4.69
CA GLY A 44 14.09 -6.63 4.66
C GLY A 44 14.70 -5.25 4.44
N PHE A 45 14.01 -4.42 3.66
CA PHE A 45 14.33 -3.01 3.55
C PHE A 45 13.92 -2.36 4.87
N ALA A 46 14.83 -1.67 5.54
CA ALA A 46 14.59 -0.94 6.77
C ALA A 46 15.35 0.38 6.70
N ASP A 47 14.69 1.40 6.15
CA ASP A 47 15.37 2.62 5.75
C ASP A 47 14.45 3.83 5.77
N ARG A 48 15.08 5.01 5.87
CA ARG A 48 14.41 6.30 5.85
C ARG A 48 14.11 6.74 4.43
N ILE A 49 12.89 7.16 4.15
CA ILE A 49 12.49 7.66 2.83
C ILE A 49 11.68 8.96 2.95
N TRP A 50 11.61 9.68 1.83
CA TRP A 50 10.59 10.71 1.63
C TRP A 50 9.42 10.14 0.83
N LEU A 51 8.22 10.26 1.39
CA LEU A 51 6.98 10.01 0.66
C LEU A 51 6.78 11.05 -0.45
N PRO A 52 6.00 10.74 -1.49
CA PRO A 52 5.62 11.68 -2.55
C PRO A 52 5.02 12.98 -2.00
N GLU A 53 5.12 14.07 -2.76
CA GLU A 53 4.56 15.38 -2.40
C GLU A 53 3.04 15.38 -2.35
N SER A 54 2.42 14.67 -3.27
CA SER A 54 0.98 14.58 -3.40
C SER A 54 0.60 13.21 -3.93
N VAL A 55 -0.54 12.71 -3.46
CA VAL A 55 -1.17 11.49 -4.01
C VAL A 55 -1.80 11.76 -5.39
N ASP A 56 -2.10 13.02 -5.70
CA ASP A 56 -2.79 13.44 -6.92
C ASP A 56 -1.87 14.13 -7.94
N GLU A 57 -0.56 14.07 -7.73
CA GLU A 57 0.43 14.61 -8.66
C GLU A 57 0.24 14.02 -10.07
N VAL A 58 0.36 14.87 -11.08
CA VAL A 58 0.43 14.46 -12.49
C VAL A 58 1.72 15.03 -13.07
N VAL A 59 2.60 14.14 -13.51
CA VAL A 59 3.89 14.50 -14.09
C VAL A 59 3.75 14.49 -15.61
N THR A 60 4.27 15.53 -16.25
CA THR A 60 4.36 15.62 -17.71
C THR A 60 5.79 15.31 -18.15
N ASN A 61 5.94 14.33 -19.02
CA ASN A 61 7.22 13.97 -19.66
C ASN A 61 7.61 15.01 -20.71
N GLN A 62 8.88 14.98 -21.13
CA GLN A 62 9.38 15.87 -22.19
C GLN A 62 8.64 15.71 -23.53
N ASP A 63 8.07 14.53 -23.80
CA ASP A 63 7.27 14.24 -24.99
C ASP A 63 5.78 14.68 -24.87
N GLY A 64 5.41 15.34 -23.76
CA GLY A 64 4.05 15.81 -23.50
C GLY A 64 3.10 14.75 -22.94
N THR A 65 3.53 13.49 -22.81
CA THR A 65 2.73 12.45 -22.16
C THR A 65 2.65 12.68 -20.66
N THR A 66 1.53 12.30 -20.05
CA THR A 66 1.32 12.46 -18.60
C THR A 66 1.24 11.12 -17.88
N TRP A 67 1.70 11.08 -16.64
CA TRP A 67 1.56 9.91 -15.78
C TRP A 67 1.41 10.30 -14.31
N LYS A 68 0.77 9.42 -13.54
CA LYS A 68 0.63 9.57 -12.08
C LYS A 68 1.74 8.82 -11.36
N PRO A 69 2.56 9.50 -10.53
CA PRO A 69 3.66 8.86 -9.80
C PRO A 69 3.20 8.02 -8.62
N VAL A 70 2.03 8.34 -8.08
CA VAL A 70 1.34 7.57 -7.06
C VAL A 70 0.13 6.90 -7.70
N LYS A 71 -0.03 5.60 -7.47
CA LYS A 71 -1.25 4.86 -7.84
C LYS A 71 -1.88 4.34 -6.56
N TYR A 72 -3.17 4.50 -6.41
CA TYR A 72 -3.89 3.99 -5.25
C TYR A 72 -5.31 3.59 -5.65
N GLY A 73 -5.95 2.77 -4.84
CA GLY A 73 -7.32 2.36 -5.08
C GLY A 73 -7.77 1.21 -4.20
N THR A 74 -8.93 0.66 -4.54
CA THR A 74 -9.50 -0.52 -3.90
C THR A 74 -9.66 -1.63 -4.93
N THR A 75 -9.17 -2.82 -4.63
CA THR A 75 -9.30 -4.01 -5.47
C THR A 75 -10.74 -4.56 -5.41
N LYS A 76 -11.07 -5.50 -6.32
CA LYS A 76 -12.42 -6.11 -6.37
C LYS A 76 -12.83 -6.83 -5.08
N ASN A 77 -11.87 -7.33 -4.31
CA ASN A 77 -12.09 -7.98 -3.01
C ASN A 77 -12.06 -7.01 -1.82
N GLY A 78 -12.03 -5.69 -2.06
CA GLY A 78 -12.11 -4.66 -1.01
C GLY A 78 -10.77 -4.27 -0.39
N SER A 79 -9.65 -4.88 -0.79
CA SER A 79 -8.33 -4.48 -0.28
C SER A 79 -7.90 -3.13 -0.86
N ARG A 80 -7.40 -2.25 0.00
CA ARG A 80 -6.90 -0.93 -0.41
C ARG A 80 -5.42 -0.98 -0.66
N TYR A 81 -4.93 -0.24 -1.64
CA TYR A 81 -3.51 -0.21 -1.97
C TYR A 81 -3.04 1.18 -2.35
N ILE A 82 -1.74 1.40 -2.14
CA ILE A 82 -0.99 2.53 -2.68
C ILE A 82 0.38 2.04 -3.16
N GLU A 83 0.77 2.50 -4.34
CA GLU A 83 2.05 2.25 -5.02
C GLU A 83 2.74 3.59 -5.29
N TRP A 84 4.02 3.66 -4.98
CA TRP A 84 4.84 4.84 -5.26
C TRP A 84 6.29 4.45 -5.49
N LYS A 85 7.11 5.44 -5.85
CA LYS A 85 8.57 5.28 -5.90
C LYS A 85 9.24 6.34 -5.03
N ALA A 86 10.19 5.95 -4.20
CA ALA A 86 10.91 6.87 -3.31
C ALA A 86 12.42 6.65 -3.34
N GLN A 87 13.19 7.67 -2.97
CA GLN A 87 14.63 7.55 -2.73
C GLN A 87 14.88 7.32 -1.24
N VAL A 88 15.89 6.51 -0.93
CA VAL A 88 16.41 6.38 0.44
C VAL A 88 17.10 7.68 0.82
N SER A 89 16.83 8.18 2.01
CA SER A 89 17.44 9.36 2.58
C SER A 89 18.51 8.96 3.59
N HIS A 90 19.75 9.32 3.31
CA HIS A 90 20.85 9.14 4.24
C HIS A 90 21.21 10.50 4.87
N LEU A 91 21.26 10.56 6.20
CA LEU A 91 21.76 11.72 6.94
C LEU A 91 23.18 11.43 7.41
N ASP A 92 24.13 12.18 6.87
CA ASP A 92 25.48 12.24 7.43
C ASP A 92 25.41 13.05 8.73
N LYS A 93 25.67 12.39 9.87
CA LYS A 93 25.58 13.01 11.21
C LYS A 93 26.73 13.98 11.48
N GLU A 94 27.87 13.82 10.82
CA GLU A 94 29.04 14.67 11.03
C GLU A 94 28.88 16.00 10.29
N THR A 95 28.38 15.95 9.06
CA THR A 95 28.20 17.15 8.22
C THR A 95 26.78 17.71 8.28
N ASN A 96 25.86 17.03 8.96
CA ASN A 96 24.41 17.27 8.94
C ASN A 96 23.82 17.35 7.52
N LYS A 97 24.50 16.74 6.53
CA LYS A 97 24.11 16.78 5.12
C LYS A 97 23.27 15.56 4.79
N ARG A 98 22.16 15.81 4.10
CA ARG A 98 21.28 14.76 3.60
C ARG A 98 21.63 14.41 2.15
N THR A 99 21.77 13.12 1.88
CA THR A 99 21.95 12.58 0.52
C THR A 99 20.83 11.60 0.21
N TYR A 100 20.60 11.37 -1.08
CA TYR A 100 19.51 10.53 -1.57
C TYR A 100 20.04 9.44 -2.48
N SER A 101 19.46 8.24 -2.42
CA SER A 101 19.80 7.16 -3.34
C SER A 101 19.58 7.59 -4.79
N ARG A 102 20.49 7.22 -5.70
CA ARG A 102 20.35 7.55 -7.13
C ARG A 102 19.09 6.94 -7.75
N THR A 103 18.77 5.72 -7.34
CA THR A 103 17.61 4.96 -7.83
C THR A 103 16.39 5.25 -6.96
N ARG A 104 15.22 5.38 -7.61
CA ARG A 104 13.92 5.37 -6.92
C ARG A 104 13.42 3.93 -6.81
N ILE A 105 13.18 3.50 -5.58
CA ILE A 105 12.74 2.15 -5.23
C ILE A 105 11.21 2.10 -5.27
N PRO A 106 10.59 1.12 -5.94
CA PRO A 106 9.14 0.95 -5.97
C PRO A 106 8.64 0.31 -4.67
N PHE A 107 7.64 0.95 -4.06
CA PHE A 107 6.97 0.48 -2.86
C PHE A 107 5.49 0.22 -3.11
N LYS A 108 4.93 -0.71 -2.33
CA LYS A 108 3.51 -1.00 -2.30
C LYS A 108 3.06 -1.22 -0.86
N ALA A 109 1.98 -0.57 -0.46
CA ALA A 109 1.37 -0.76 0.86
C ALA A 109 -0.09 -1.18 0.68
N TRP A 110 -0.59 -1.97 1.62
CA TRP A 110 -1.96 -2.47 1.64
C TRP A 110 -2.70 -2.00 2.89
N ASN A 111 -4.01 -1.86 2.80
CA ASN A 111 -4.94 -1.65 3.91
C ASN A 111 -4.47 -0.58 4.90
N ASP A 112 -4.14 -0.94 6.14
CA ASP A 112 -3.77 0.01 7.19
C ASP A 112 -2.51 0.80 6.84
N GLN A 113 -1.47 0.15 6.28
CA GLN A 113 -0.28 0.85 5.81
C GLN A 113 -0.60 1.76 4.62
N CYS A 114 -1.57 1.39 3.78
CA CYS A 114 -2.03 2.27 2.70
C CYS A 114 -2.66 3.55 3.26
N ASP A 115 -3.58 3.42 4.22
CA ASP A 115 -4.24 4.57 4.84
C ASP A 115 -3.24 5.47 5.57
N GLN A 116 -2.30 4.87 6.30
CA GLN A 116 -1.26 5.60 7.02
C GLN A 116 -0.40 6.42 6.05
N ILE A 117 0.07 5.82 4.95
CA ILE A 117 0.86 6.51 3.94
C ILE A 117 0.05 7.63 3.28
N MET A 118 -1.23 7.39 2.96
CA MET A 118 -2.09 8.42 2.38
C MET A 118 -2.25 9.62 3.33
N SER A 119 -2.53 9.38 4.61
CA SER A 119 -2.62 10.45 5.62
C SER A 119 -1.32 11.23 5.71
N LEU A 120 -0.19 10.55 5.84
CA LEU A 120 1.12 11.21 5.96
C LEU A 120 1.48 12.09 4.77
N ILE A 121 1.10 11.69 3.55
CA ILE A 121 1.28 12.53 2.35
C ILE A 121 0.35 13.75 2.42
N GLN A 122 -0.93 13.55 2.75
CA GLN A 122 -1.93 14.62 2.80
C GLN A 122 -1.64 15.63 3.92
N ASP A 123 -1.11 15.17 5.05
CA ASP A 123 -0.75 15.99 6.21
C ASP A 123 0.62 16.68 6.05
N GLY A 124 1.36 16.39 4.98
CA GLY A 124 2.71 16.93 4.74
C GLY A 124 3.82 16.28 5.58
N ASN A 125 3.51 15.28 6.41
CA ASN A 125 4.42 14.53 7.27
C ASN A 125 5.14 13.41 6.50
N ARG A 126 5.96 13.83 5.53
CA ARG A 126 6.45 12.93 4.48
C ARG A 126 7.77 12.22 4.76
N LEU A 127 8.46 12.54 5.85
CA LEU A 127 9.69 11.85 6.22
C LEU A 127 9.33 10.66 7.13
N VAL A 128 9.66 9.45 6.70
CA VAL A 128 9.27 8.22 7.40
C VAL A 128 10.42 7.22 7.43
N ASP A 129 10.49 6.41 8.48
CA ASP A 129 11.23 5.15 8.47
C ASP A 129 10.26 4.04 8.03
N ILE A 130 10.68 3.21 7.05
CA ILE A 130 9.86 2.11 6.51
C ILE A 130 10.58 0.79 6.68
N THR A 131 9.83 -0.23 7.11
CA THR A 131 10.20 -1.63 6.91
C THR A 131 9.41 -2.23 5.76
N ALA A 132 10.06 -2.96 4.87
CA ALA A 132 9.43 -3.61 3.73
C ALA A 132 10.09 -4.93 3.33
N ASN A 133 9.32 -5.83 2.72
CA ASN A 133 9.79 -7.10 2.16
C ASN A 133 9.73 -7.06 0.64
N TYR A 134 10.76 -7.58 -0.03
CA TYR A 134 10.74 -7.70 -1.48
C TYR A 134 9.87 -8.87 -1.91
N LEU A 135 8.85 -8.62 -2.73
CA LEU A 135 8.08 -9.66 -3.40
C LEU A 135 7.85 -9.27 -4.87
N PRO A 136 7.93 -10.23 -5.81
CA PRO A 136 7.44 -10.01 -7.16
C PRO A 136 5.91 -9.96 -7.15
N ASP A 137 5.32 -8.92 -7.73
CA ASP A 137 3.88 -8.84 -8.03
C ASP A 137 3.64 -9.36 -9.43
N THR A 138 3.01 -10.52 -9.57
CA THR A 138 2.74 -11.15 -10.86
C THR A 138 1.25 -11.16 -11.15
N TRP A 139 0.85 -10.67 -12.32
CA TRP A 139 -0.55 -10.70 -12.76
C TRP A 139 -0.65 -11.01 -14.26
N SER A 140 -1.76 -11.63 -14.66
CA SER A 140 -2.05 -11.87 -16.07
C SER A 140 -3.06 -10.83 -16.58
N TYR A 141 -2.78 -10.21 -17.72
CA TYR A 141 -3.67 -9.27 -18.39
C TYR A 141 -3.69 -9.57 -19.89
N GLU A 142 -4.90 -9.72 -20.46
CA GLU A 142 -5.10 -10.08 -21.89
C GLU A 142 -4.29 -11.32 -22.34
N GLY A 143 -4.15 -12.33 -21.46
CA GLY A 143 -3.42 -13.56 -21.75
C GLY A 143 -1.89 -13.42 -21.76
N LYS A 144 -1.35 -12.26 -21.35
CA LYS A 144 0.08 -12.05 -21.09
C LYS A 144 0.33 -11.97 -19.59
N ASP A 145 1.41 -12.61 -19.16
CA ASP A 145 1.89 -12.51 -17.79
C ASP A 145 2.80 -11.29 -17.64
N TYR A 146 2.53 -10.51 -16.60
CA TYR A 146 3.30 -9.34 -16.21
C TYR A 146 3.87 -9.60 -14.83
N SER A 147 5.09 -9.15 -14.60
CA SER A 147 5.67 -9.06 -13.27
C SER A 147 6.17 -7.65 -13.02
N ARG A 148 5.99 -7.20 -11.77
CA ARG A 148 6.62 -5.99 -11.29
C ARG A 148 7.09 -6.20 -9.87
N ASP A 149 8.35 -5.86 -9.65
CA ASP A 149 8.96 -6.02 -8.35
C ASP A 149 8.62 -4.84 -7.44
N PHE A 150 8.17 -5.15 -6.23
CA PHE A 150 7.87 -4.14 -5.21
C PHE A 150 8.49 -4.51 -3.87
N TRP A 151 8.83 -3.47 -3.12
CA TRP A 151 9.03 -3.56 -1.68
C TRP A 151 7.68 -3.34 -0.99
N TYR A 152 7.14 -4.41 -0.42
CA TYR A 152 5.87 -4.41 0.29
C TYR A 152 6.06 -3.92 1.71
N VAL A 153 5.43 -2.79 2.01
CA VAL A 153 5.57 -2.10 3.29
C VAL A 153 4.87 -2.89 4.40
N THR A 154 5.61 -3.15 5.47
CA THR A 154 5.13 -3.84 6.67
C THR A 154 5.05 -2.93 7.89
N SER A 155 5.84 -1.86 7.94
CA SER A 155 5.75 -0.82 8.97
C SER A 155 6.08 0.55 8.40
N VAL A 156 5.46 1.58 8.99
CA VAL A 156 5.70 2.98 8.66
C VAL A 156 5.75 3.74 9.98
N ASP A 157 6.88 4.39 10.23
CA ASP A 157 7.12 5.16 11.43
C ASP A 157 7.39 6.63 11.01
N PRO A 158 6.43 7.55 11.24
CA PRO A 158 6.62 8.95 10.87
C PRO A 158 7.68 9.60 11.74
N ILE A 159 8.43 10.51 11.14
CA ILE A 159 9.51 11.23 11.80
C ILE A 159 9.06 12.65 12.03
N GLU A 160 8.96 13.03 13.30
CA GLU A 160 8.78 14.41 13.67
C GLU A 160 9.91 15.24 13.09
N ARG A 161 9.56 16.24 12.30
CA ARG A 161 10.52 17.25 11.88
C ARG A 161 10.63 18.22 13.05
N ASP A 162 11.83 18.36 13.61
CA ASP A 162 12.14 19.51 14.44
C ASP A 162 11.73 20.75 13.63
N GLU A 163 10.76 21.52 14.13
CA GLU A 163 10.37 22.78 13.53
C GLU A 163 11.64 23.64 13.46
N GLN A 164 12.20 23.81 12.26
CA GLN A 164 13.14 24.91 12.07
C GLN A 164 12.30 26.17 12.27
N PRO A 165 12.60 27.02 13.28
CA PRO A 165 11.91 28.28 13.42
C PRO A 165 12.07 29.02 12.10
N GLU A 166 10.94 29.38 11.48
CA GLU A 166 10.92 30.16 10.25
C GLU A 166 11.90 31.31 10.43
N ALA A 167 12.92 31.36 9.57
CA ALA A 167 13.82 32.50 9.50
C ALA A 167 12.91 33.70 9.26
N GLN A 168 12.66 34.47 10.32
CA GLN A 168 11.90 35.70 10.27
C GLN A 168 12.61 36.56 9.23
N ALA A 169 11.98 36.69 8.07
CA ALA A 169 12.39 37.66 7.08
C ALA A 169 12.17 39.02 7.72
N GLU A 170 13.23 39.56 8.34
CA GLU A 170 13.30 40.98 8.68
C GLU A 170 13.22 41.76 7.37
N ILE A 171 11.99 42.13 7.00
CA ILE A 171 11.76 43.23 6.08
C ILE A 171 12.05 44.49 6.91
N GLN A 172 13.30 44.96 6.84
CA GLN A 172 13.64 46.29 7.32
C GLN A 172 13.08 47.29 6.30
N PHE A 173 12.17 48.16 6.78
CA PHE A 173 11.65 49.31 6.04
C PHE A 173 12.63 50.48 6.06
#